data_AF-A0A318QRP2-F1
#
_entry.id   AF-A0A318QRP2-F1
#
_cell.length_a   1.000
_cell.length_b   1.000
_cell.length_c   1.000
_cell.angle_alpha   90.00
_cell.angle_beta   90.00
_cell.angle_gamma   90.00
#
_symmetry.space_group_name_H-M   'P 1'
#
loop_
_entity.id
_entity.type
_entity.pdbx_description
1 polymer ?
#
loop_
_entity_poly.entity_id
_entity_poly.type
_entity_poly.pdbx_seq_one_letter_code
_entity_poly.pdbx_strand_id
1 'polypeptide(L)'
;MIRESTLHIRMTDNEKAKAQSYAKSIKKSLSVLVREHITQAIVTNTKGDEIRTELQAIRRELSAQGNNLNQIAKRVNGGEQIGNINDELKEITRLRKQLAKLTASMRGRLS
;
A
#
# COMPACT_ATOMS: atom_id res chain seq x y z
N MET A 1 -26.39 -27.70 -10.46
CA MET A 1 -25.35 -28.66 -10.00
C MET A 1 -24.03 -27.90 -9.96
N ILE A 2 -23.50 -27.59 -8.78
CA ILE A 2 -22.20 -26.91 -8.66
C ILE A 2 -21.12 -27.97 -8.90
N ARG A 3 -20.28 -27.79 -9.92
CA ARG A 3 -19.16 -28.69 -10.19
C ARG A 3 -17.98 -28.28 -9.31
N GLU A 4 -17.61 -29.14 -8.37
CA GLU A 4 -16.41 -28.95 -7.56
C GLU A 4 -15.20 -29.50 -8.31
N SER A 5 -14.14 -28.69 -8.44
CA SER A 5 -12.88 -29.09 -9.06
C SER A 5 -11.72 -28.76 -8.11
N THR A 6 -10.79 -29.70 -7.94
CA THR A 6 -9.64 -29.55 -7.05
C THR A 6 -8.49 -28.82 -7.75
N LEU A 7 -7.87 -27.86 -7.05
CA LEU A 7 -6.67 -27.15 -7.49
C LEU A 7 -5.48 -27.58 -6.63
N HIS A 8 -4.39 -28.01 -7.28
CA HIS A 8 -3.12 -28.33 -6.59
C HIS A 8 -2.14 -27.17 -6.73
N ILE A 9 -1.69 -26.62 -5.61
CA ILE A 9 -0.72 -25.52 -5.57
C ILE A 9 0.59 -26.04 -4.99
N ARG A 10 1.70 -25.88 -5.72
CA ARG A 10 3.04 -26.15 -5.20
C ARG A 10 3.52 -24.94 -4.39
N MET A 11 4.05 -25.22 -3.22
CA MET A 11 4.62 -24.23 -2.31
C MET A 11 5.74 -24.88 -1.51
N THR A 12 6.74 -24.09 -1.14
CA THR A 12 7.76 -24.55 -0.20
C THR A 12 7.18 -24.68 1.21
N ASP A 13 7.83 -25.45 2.07
CA ASP A 13 7.36 -25.65 3.45
C ASP A 13 7.31 -24.33 4.24
N ASN A 14 8.24 -23.41 3.98
CA ASN A 14 8.27 -22.09 4.60
C ASN A 14 7.09 -21.22 4.15
N GLU A 15 6.77 -21.20 2.86
CA GLU A 15 5.61 -20.46 2.33
C GLU A 15 4.30 -21.03 2.88
N LYS A 16 4.18 -22.36 2.94
CA LYS A 16 3.03 -23.04 3.53
C LYS A 16 2.84 -22.67 5.00
N ALA A 17 3.91 -22.71 5.79
CA ALA A 17 3.86 -22.37 7.21
C ALA A 17 3.43 -20.90 7.43
N LYS A 18 3.95 -19.98 6.63
CA LYS A 18 3.55 -18.55 6.67
C LYS A 18 2.09 -18.37 6.32
N ALA A 19 1.62 -18.98 5.23
CA ALA A 19 0.24 -18.88 4.78
C ALA A 19 -0.74 -19.50 5.79
N GLN A 20 -0.38 -20.63 6.42
CA GLN A 20 -1.17 -21.25 7.47
C GLN A 20 -1.23 -20.39 8.74
N SER A 21 -0.11 -19.78 9.14
CA SER A 21 -0.05 -18.90 10.31
C SER A 21 -0.91 -17.66 10.10
N TYR A 22 -0.86 -17.08 8.90
CA TYR A 22 -1.71 -15.96 8.52
C TYR A 22 -3.20 -16.34 8.45
N ALA A 23 -3.54 -17.49 7.86
CA ALA A 23 -4.92 -17.97 7.83
C ALA A 23 -5.48 -18.16 9.25
N LYS A 24 -4.68 -18.70 10.17
CA LYS A 24 -5.06 -18.86 11.59
C LYS A 24 -5.28 -17.52 12.29
N SER A 25 -4.45 -16.50 12.03
CA SER A 25 -4.62 -15.20 12.68
C SER A 25 -5.93 -14.50 12.29
N ILE A 26 -6.40 -14.73 11.07
CA ILE A 26 -7.70 -14.23 10.58
C ILE A 26 -8.86 -15.21 10.80
N LYS A 27 -8.64 -16.30 11.56
CA LYS A 27 -9.63 -17.36 11.86
C LYS A 27 -10.25 -18.03 10.61
N LYS A 28 -9.48 -18.17 9.52
CA LYS A 28 -9.92 -18.83 8.28
C LYS A 28 -9.07 -20.08 7.99
N SER A 29 -9.61 -20.99 7.20
CA SER A 29 -8.81 -22.09 6.64
C SER A 29 -7.97 -21.59 5.47
N LEU A 30 -6.84 -22.26 5.21
CA LEU A 30 -5.95 -21.91 4.10
C LEU A 30 -6.68 -21.97 2.75
N SER A 31 -7.57 -22.95 2.55
CA SER A 31 -8.35 -23.10 1.31
C SER A 31 -9.34 -21.96 1.09
N VAL A 32 -9.95 -21.44 2.17
CA VAL A 32 -10.85 -20.28 2.10
C VAL A 32 -10.05 -19.02 1.77
N LEU A 33 -8.93 -18.80 2.45
CA LEU A 33 -8.03 -17.67 2.20
C LEU A 33 -7.54 -17.65 0.73
N VAL A 34 -7.07 -18.78 0.22
CA VAL A 34 -6.58 -18.89 -1.16
C VAL A 34 -7.69 -18.63 -2.17
N ARG A 35 -8.89 -19.16 -1.93
CA ARG A 35 -10.04 -18.94 -2.80
C ARG A 35 -10.47 -17.47 -2.82
N GLU A 36 -10.56 -16.84 -1.67
CA GLU A 36 -10.88 -15.40 -1.56
C GLU A 36 -9.86 -14.55 -2.30
N HIS A 37 -8.55 -14.83 -2.13
CA HIS A 37 -7.51 -14.08 -2.83
C HIS A 37 -7.51 -14.30 -4.35
N ILE A 38 -7.71 -15.54 -4.82
CA ILE A 38 -7.82 -15.82 -6.26
C ILE A 38 -9.04 -15.11 -6.84
N THR A 39 -10.21 -15.22 -6.21
CA THR A 39 -11.43 -14.54 -6.65
C THR A 39 -11.25 -13.03 -6.66
N GLN A 40 -10.66 -12.47 -5.59
CA GLN A 40 -10.40 -11.04 -5.51
C GLN A 40 -9.45 -10.59 -6.63
N ALA A 41 -8.34 -11.32 -6.86
CA ALA A 41 -7.41 -11.02 -7.93
C ALA A 41 -8.05 -11.06 -9.33
N ILE A 42 -8.98 -12.01 -9.56
CA ILE A 42 -9.76 -12.09 -10.81
C ILE A 42 -10.69 -10.89 -10.95
N VAL A 43 -11.42 -10.53 -9.90
CA VAL A 43 -12.42 -9.44 -9.91
C VAL A 43 -11.76 -8.07 -10.04
N THR A 44 -10.66 -7.83 -9.33
CA THR A 44 -10.02 -6.52 -9.30
C THR A 44 -9.05 -6.30 -10.47
N ASN A 45 -8.73 -7.35 -11.24
CA ASN A 45 -7.72 -7.36 -12.32
C ASN A 45 -6.39 -6.70 -11.94
N THR A 46 -6.13 -6.56 -10.63
CA THR A 46 -4.95 -5.91 -10.10
C THR A 46 -3.90 -6.98 -9.86
N LYS A 47 -2.79 -6.90 -10.59
CA LYS A 47 -1.55 -7.54 -10.15
C LYS A 47 -1.20 -6.89 -8.81
N GLY A 48 -1.18 -7.65 -7.71
CA GLY A 48 -0.91 -7.14 -6.36
C GLY A 48 0.39 -6.31 -6.24
N ASP A 49 1.27 -6.43 -7.22
CA ASP A 49 2.50 -5.64 -7.37
C ASP A 49 2.28 -4.17 -7.69
N GLU A 50 1.19 -3.77 -8.34
CA GLU A 50 0.94 -2.36 -8.70
C GLU A 50 0.65 -1.52 -7.47
N ILE A 51 -0.23 -2.00 -6.57
CA ILE A 51 -0.56 -1.30 -5.31
C ILE A 51 0.67 -1.23 -4.41
N ARG A 52 1.44 -2.33 -4.32
CA ARG A 52 2.70 -2.35 -3.57
C ARG A 52 3.69 -1.31 -4.11
N THR A 53 3.77 -1.17 -5.42
CA THR A 53 4.67 -0.24 -6.11
C THR A 53 4.23 1.21 -5.88
N GLU A 54 2.93 1.51 -6.01
CA GLU A 54 2.39 2.84 -5.73
C GLU A 54 2.58 3.25 -4.26
N LEU A 55 2.32 2.34 -3.30
CA LEU A 55 2.57 2.59 -1.88
C LEU A 55 4.05 2.83 -1.58
N GLN A 56 4.95 2.09 -2.21
CA GLN A 56 6.39 2.32 -2.09
C GLN A 56 6.82 3.67 -2.66
N ALA A 57 6.26 4.08 -3.81
CA ALA A 57 6.55 5.37 -4.42
C ALA A 57 6.12 6.51 -3.49
N ILE A 58 4.90 6.46 -2.96
CA ILE A 58 4.38 7.47 -2.02
C ILE A 58 5.22 7.51 -0.73
N ARG A 59 5.62 6.35 -0.20
CA ARG A 59 6.49 6.31 0.98
C ARG A 59 7.81 7.03 0.74
N ARG A 60 8.42 6.86 -0.44
CA ARG A 60 9.66 7.55 -0.83
C ARG A 60 9.45 9.06 -0.93
N GLU A 61 8.35 9.49 -1.56
CA GLU A 61 8.01 10.92 -1.67
C GLU A 61 7.77 11.56 -0.29
N LEU A 62 7.05 10.87 0.61
CA LEU A 62 6.84 11.32 1.99
C LEU A 62 8.15 11.46 2.77
N SER A 63 9.08 10.49 2.64
CA SER A 63 10.39 10.59 3.28
C SER A 63 11.21 11.76 2.74
N ALA A 64 11.19 12.00 1.42
CA ALA A 64 11.89 13.13 0.81
C ALA A 64 11.37 14.47 1.34
N GLN A 65 10.05 14.63 1.45
CA GLN A 65 9.49 15.87 2.00
C GLN A 65 9.66 16.01 3.50
N GLY A 66 9.62 14.91 4.26
CA GLY A 66 9.98 14.93 5.69
C GLY A 66 11.40 15.46 5.89
N ASN A 67 12.34 15.06 5.02
CA ASN A 67 13.69 15.60 5.01
C ASN A 67 13.73 17.09 4.65
N ASN A 68 12.97 17.52 3.64
CA ASN A 68 12.90 18.94 3.25
C ASN A 68 12.31 19.81 4.36
N LEU A 69 11.22 19.35 5.00
CA LEU A 69 10.62 20.00 6.17
C LEU A 69 11.59 20.09 7.35
N ASN A 70 12.35 19.02 7.60
CA ASN A 70 13.36 19.02 8.66
C ASN A 70 14.49 20.03 8.36
N GLN A 71 14.87 20.18 7.10
CA GLN A 71 15.83 21.21 6.68
C GLN A 71 15.27 22.63 6.86
N ILE A 72 14.00 22.85 6.48
CA ILE A 72 13.31 24.13 6.72
C ILE A 72 13.30 24.44 8.21
N ALA A 73 12.90 23.49 9.06
CA ALA A 73 12.86 23.67 10.51
C ALA A 73 14.25 24.03 11.07
N LYS A 74 15.32 23.38 10.60
CA LYS A 74 16.69 23.72 10.98
C LYS A 74 17.08 25.15 10.56
N ARG A 75 16.69 25.59 9.36
CA ARG A 75 16.96 26.95 8.87
C ARG A 75 16.17 28.01 9.64
N VAL A 76 14.88 27.76 9.93
CA VAL A 76 14.06 28.61 10.82
C VAL A 76 14.75 28.74 12.18
N ASN A 77 15.10 27.61 12.79
CA ASN A 77 15.70 27.58 14.12
C ASN A 77 17.09 28.24 14.15
N GLY A 78 17.78 28.27 13.00
CA GLY A 78 19.05 28.97 12.81
C GLY A 78 18.90 30.48 12.54
N GLY A 79 17.68 31.00 12.41
CA GLY A 79 17.41 32.42 12.14
C GLY A 79 17.56 32.84 10.68
N GLU A 80 17.68 31.88 9.74
CA GLU A 80 17.78 32.18 8.31
C GLU A 80 16.40 32.56 7.71
N GLN A 81 16.35 33.59 6.87
CA GLN A 81 15.16 33.95 6.10
C GLN A 81 14.89 32.90 5.02
N ILE A 82 13.70 32.29 5.06
CA ILE A 82 13.37 31.20 4.14
C ILE A 82 12.63 31.74 2.93
N GLY A 83 13.36 31.94 1.83
CA GLY A 83 12.81 32.42 0.57
C GLY A 83 11.82 31.46 -0.10
N ASN A 84 11.86 30.16 0.24
CA ASN A 84 11.15 29.13 -0.53
C ASN A 84 9.94 28.48 0.15
N ILE A 85 9.60 28.81 1.41
CA ILE A 85 8.53 28.14 2.21
C ILE A 85 7.23 27.90 1.44
N ASN A 86 6.85 28.83 0.56
CA ASN A 86 5.63 28.74 -0.24
C ASN A 86 5.66 27.60 -1.25
N ASP A 87 6.84 27.25 -1.78
CA ASP A 87 7.00 26.17 -2.74
C ASP A 87 6.98 24.80 -2.04
N GLU A 88 7.59 24.66 -0.85
CA GLU A 88 7.42 23.44 -0.07
C GLU A 88 5.97 23.25 0.42
N LEU A 89 5.25 24.33 0.78
CA LEU A 89 3.83 24.26 1.13
C LEU A 89 2.94 23.83 -0.05
N LYS A 90 3.24 24.29 -1.28
CA LYS A 90 2.56 23.82 -2.51
C LYS A 90 2.80 22.33 -2.74
N GLU A 91 4.03 21.88 -2.54
CA GLU A 91 4.43 20.49 -2.71
C GLU A 91 3.71 19.55 -1.71
N ILE A 92 3.59 19.97 -0.45
CA ILE A 92 2.82 19.25 0.59
C ILE A 92 1.34 19.18 0.20
N THR A 93 0.79 20.28 -0.31
CA THR A 93 -0.62 20.34 -0.75
C THR A 93 -0.89 19.42 -1.94
N ARG A 94 0.06 19.30 -2.88
CA ARG A 94 -0.03 18.39 -4.03
C ARG A 94 -0.09 16.94 -3.58
N LEU A 95 0.80 16.54 -2.68
CA LEU A 95 0.83 15.17 -2.16
C LEU A 95 -0.41 14.81 -1.36
N ARG A 96 -0.92 15.73 -0.52
CA ARG A 96 -2.20 15.52 0.18
C ARG A 96 -3.33 15.16 -0.81
N LYS A 97 -3.39 15.84 -1.97
CA LYS A 97 -4.38 15.54 -3.02
C LYS A 97 -4.14 14.17 -3.67
N GLN A 98 -2.89 13.81 -3.95
CA GLN A 98 -2.54 12.49 -4.51
C GLN A 98 -2.90 11.36 -3.54
N LEU A 99 -2.62 11.54 -2.25
CA LEU A 99 -2.92 10.58 -1.18
C LEU A 99 -4.44 10.40 -1.01
N ALA A 100 -5.21 11.49 -1.06
CA ALA A 100 -6.67 11.47 -1.01
C ALA A 100 -7.28 10.72 -2.21
N LYS A 101 -6.71 10.93 -3.42
CA LYS A 101 -7.16 10.23 -4.63
C LYS A 101 -6.89 8.73 -4.55
N LEU A 102 -5.72 8.33 -4.02
CA LEU A 102 -5.38 6.92 -3.84
C LEU A 102 -6.25 6.25 -2.77
N THR A 103 -6.49 6.91 -1.63
CA THR A 103 -7.40 6.36 -0.61
C THR A 103 -8.82 6.21 -1.14
N ALA A 104 -9.29 7.14 -1.97
CA ALA A 104 -10.59 7.00 -2.64
C ALA A 104 -10.62 5.82 -3.63
N SER A 105 -9.56 5.63 -4.44
CA SER A 105 -9.48 4.51 -5.40
C SER A 105 -9.37 3.15 -4.69
N MET A 106 -8.66 3.07 -3.58
CA MET A 106 -8.61 1.87 -2.73
C MET A 106 -9.99 1.55 -2.14
N ARG A 107 -10.72 2.57 -1.66
CA ARG A 107 -12.06 2.38 -1.09
C ARG A 107 -13.07 1.89 -2.11
N GLY A 108 -13.06 2.46 -3.33
CA GLY A 108 -13.95 2.06 -4.42
C GLY A 108 -13.69 0.67 -5.00
N ARG A 109 -12.53 0.05 -4.71
CA ARG A 109 -12.18 -1.32 -5.13
C ARG A 109 -12.39 -2.38 -4.03
N LEU A 110 -12.76 -1.93 -2.82
CA LEU A 110 -13.07 -2.77 -1.65
C LEU A 110 -14.56 -2.74 -1.28
N SER A 111 -15.38 -1.96 -2.02
CA SER A 111 -16.85 -1.91 -1.92
C SER A 111 -17.48 -2.64 -3.10
#